data_AF-A0A969UBY3-F1
#
_entry.id   AF-A0A969UBY3-F1
#
_cell.length_a   1.000
_cell.length_b   1.000
_cell.length_c   1.000
_cell.angle_alpha   90.00
_cell.angle_beta   90.00
_cell.angle_gamma   90.00
#
_symmetry.space_group_name_H-M   'P 1'
#
loop_
_entity.id
_entity.type
_entity.pdbx_description
1 polymer ?
#
loop_
_entity_poly.entity_id
_entity_poly.type
_entity_poly.pdbx_seq_one_letter_code
_entity_poly.pdbx_strand_id
1 'polypeptide(L)'
;MRFTRVTLFFIAFIITLGFYQLARHFLADVEPQTFQATEEVMVDTANLLAELVERNIHEHEFKTEHLREAFTGAHQREIKAEIFDHFKSHVGLQMYLTDKNGIVLFDSDGGRKEGEDYSQKRDVKRTLDGKYGARSSRAEEDDSASSVLYVAAPIGDSAKPDGVLTIL
;
A
#
# COMPACT_ATOMS: atom_id res chain seq x y z
N MET A 1 -6.81 39.12 46.36
CA MET A 1 -7.56 38.34 45.33
C MET A 1 -7.02 38.46 43.89
N ARG A 2 -6.36 39.55 43.45
CA ARG A 2 -5.85 39.66 42.05
C ARG A 2 -4.62 38.77 41.76
N PHE A 3 -3.68 38.65 42.70
CA PHE A 3 -2.51 37.77 42.57
C PHE A 3 -2.89 36.30 42.38
N THR A 4 -3.89 35.80 43.13
CA THR A 4 -4.36 34.41 43.03
C THR A 4 -4.92 34.07 41.64
N ARG A 5 -5.60 35.02 40.99
CA ARG A 5 -6.16 34.82 39.64
C ARG A 5 -5.07 34.76 38.57
N VAL A 6 -4.04 35.60 38.70
CA VAL A 6 -2.90 35.60 37.76
C VAL A 6 -2.10 34.30 37.90
N THR A 7 -1.83 33.85 39.12
CA THR A 7 -1.14 32.56 39.34
C THR A 7 -1.95 31.37 38.80
N LEU A 8 -3.27 31.34 39.02
CA LEU A 8 -4.14 30.30 38.46
C LEU A 8 -4.14 30.31 36.93
N PHE A 9 -4.13 31.48 36.30
CA PHE A 9 -4.03 31.60 34.85
C PHE A 9 -2.72 31.01 34.31
N PHE A 10 -1.57 31.33 34.93
CA PHE A 10 -0.28 30.75 34.52
C PHE A 10 -0.23 29.24 34.70
N ILE A 11 -0.76 28.71 35.82
CA ILE A 11 -0.84 27.26 36.05
C ILE A 11 -1.72 26.60 34.98
N ALA A 12 -2.92 27.13 34.73
CA ALA A 12 -3.81 26.61 33.69
C ALA A 12 -3.15 26.66 32.31
N PHE A 13 -2.48 27.76 31.97
CA PHE A 13 -1.78 27.92 30.71
C PHE A 13 -0.66 26.88 30.53
N ILE A 14 0.17 26.67 31.56
CA ILE A 14 1.24 25.65 31.52
C ILE A 14 0.66 24.24 31.37
N ILE A 15 -0.42 23.92 32.10
CA ILE A 15 -1.09 22.62 31.99
C ILE A 15 -1.67 22.42 30.59
N THR A 16 -2.41 23.40 30.06
CA THR A 16 -2.98 23.32 28.72
C THR A 16 -1.90 23.19 27.65
N LEU A 17 -0.82 23.98 27.75
CA LEU A 17 0.28 23.92 26.79
C LEU A 17 1.03 22.57 26.87
N GLY A 18 1.26 22.06 28.08
CA GLY A 18 1.87 20.76 28.31
C GLY A 18 1.01 19.63 27.73
N PHE A 19 -0.29 19.64 28.00
CA PHE A 19 -1.23 18.66 27.45
C PHE A 19 -1.31 18.74 25.93
N TYR A 20 -1.34 19.95 25.36
CA TYR A 20 -1.33 20.16 23.91
C TYR A 20 -0.06 19.58 23.26
N GLN A 21 1.11 19.81 23.84
CA GLN A 21 2.36 19.23 23.34
C GLN A 21 2.37 17.72 23.46
N LEU A 22 1.88 17.18 24.57
CA LEU A 22 1.78 15.73 24.77
C LEU A 22 0.86 15.09 23.74
N ALA A 23 -0.34 15.65 23.54
CA ALA A 23 -1.28 15.20 22.53
C ALA A 23 -0.66 15.28 21.13
N ARG A 24 -0.03 16.40 20.78
CA ARG A 24 0.64 16.55 19.48
C ARG A 24 1.73 15.51 19.25
N HIS A 25 2.54 15.22 20.27
CA HIS A 25 3.60 14.21 20.17
C HIS A 25 3.02 12.81 19.94
N PHE A 26 2.03 12.40 20.74
CA PHE A 26 1.39 11.10 20.56
C PHE A 26 0.67 10.98 19.21
N LEU A 27 -0.11 11.98 18.80
CA LEU A 27 -0.82 11.93 17.53
C LEU A 27 0.12 11.93 16.31
N ALA A 28 1.31 12.53 16.42
CA ALA A 28 2.29 12.54 15.33
C ALA A 28 2.86 11.14 15.01
N ASP A 29 2.83 10.21 15.98
CA ASP A 29 3.49 8.91 15.84
C ASP A 29 2.54 7.76 15.49
N VAL A 30 1.22 7.89 15.69
CA VAL A 30 0.25 6.78 15.46
C VAL A 30 0.05 6.49 13.97
N GLU A 31 -0.19 7.51 13.16
CA GLU A 31 -0.46 7.35 11.73
C GLU A 31 0.76 6.81 10.96
N PRO A 32 2.00 7.29 11.18
CA PRO A 32 3.18 6.70 10.53
C PRO A 32 3.38 5.23 10.86
N GLN A 33 3.07 4.80 12.08
CA GLN A 33 3.25 3.39 12.50
C GLN A 33 2.30 2.44 11.77
N THR A 34 1.04 2.82 11.55
CA THR A 34 0.08 1.97 10.83
C THR A 34 0.42 1.87 9.35
N PHE A 35 0.87 2.97 8.73
CA PHE A 35 1.37 2.95 7.35
C PHE A 35 2.62 2.10 7.21
N GLN A 36 3.57 2.21 8.14
CA GLN A 36 4.79 1.40 8.14
C GLN A 36 4.46 -0.10 8.21
N ALA A 37 3.60 -0.52 9.15
CA ALA A 37 3.22 -1.92 9.30
C ALA A 37 2.49 -2.44 8.06
N THR A 38 1.66 -1.61 7.43
CA THR A 38 0.94 -1.96 6.19
C THR A 38 1.93 -2.10 5.03
N GLU A 39 2.85 -1.14 4.87
CA GLU A 39 3.88 -1.16 3.84
C GLU A 39 4.78 -2.40 3.98
N GLU A 40 5.18 -2.76 5.20
CA GLU A 40 5.99 -3.96 5.47
C GLU A 40 5.29 -5.24 5.01
N VAL A 41 4.01 -5.44 5.39
CA VAL A 41 3.22 -6.60 4.94
C VAL A 41 3.04 -6.58 3.42
N MET A 42 2.88 -5.40 2.82
CA MET A 42 2.77 -5.26 1.38
C MET A 42 4.08 -5.60 0.65
N VAL A 43 5.23 -5.20 1.20
CA VAL A 43 6.55 -5.59 0.66
C VAL A 43 6.69 -7.10 0.63
N ASP A 44 6.37 -7.77 1.73
CA ASP A 44 6.45 -9.23 1.81
C ASP A 44 5.49 -9.89 0.82
N THR A 45 4.24 -9.43 0.77
CA THR A 45 3.21 -9.96 -0.13
C THR A 45 3.59 -9.78 -1.59
N ALA A 46 4.11 -8.60 -1.97
CA ALA A 46 4.53 -8.31 -3.34
C ALA A 46 5.69 -9.22 -3.78
N ASN A 47 6.71 -9.41 -2.92
CA ASN A 47 7.83 -10.29 -3.23
C ASN A 47 7.40 -11.76 -3.33
N LEU A 48 6.54 -12.24 -2.42
CA LEU A 48 6.01 -13.60 -2.48
C LEU A 48 5.19 -13.84 -3.76
N LEU A 49 4.34 -12.90 -4.15
CA LEU A 49 3.57 -13.02 -5.39
C LEU A 49 4.47 -12.90 -6.63
N ALA A 50 5.50 -12.05 -6.60
CA ALA A 50 6.45 -11.93 -7.70
C ALA A 50 7.20 -13.25 -7.94
N GLU A 51 7.66 -13.92 -6.88
CA GLU A 51 8.30 -15.24 -6.95
C GLU A 51 7.36 -16.32 -7.50
N LEU A 52 6.08 -16.31 -7.09
CA LEU A 52 5.07 -17.23 -7.62
C LEU A 52 4.82 -17.00 -9.10
N VAL A 53 4.79 -15.74 -9.55
CA VAL A 53 4.65 -15.38 -10.96
C VAL A 53 5.89 -15.78 -11.75
N GLU A 54 7.08 -15.51 -11.24
CA GLU A 54 8.35 -15.86 -11.87
C GLU A 54 8.45 -17.35 -12.18
N ARG A 55 8.12 -18.21 -11.21
CA ARG A 55 8.17 -19.67 -11.41
C ARG A 55 7.32 -20.11 -12.60
N ASN A 56 6.10 -19.58 -12.70
CA ASN A 56 5.19 -19.89 -13.80
C ASN A 56 5.69 -19.37 -15.16
N ILE A 57 6.44 -18.27 -15.19
CA ILE A 57 7.08 -17.73 -16.41
C ILE A 57 8.19 -18.67 -16.89
N HIS A 58 9.09 -19.11 -16.01
CA HIS A 58 10.18 -20.01 -16.38
C HIS A 58 9.67 -21.38 -16.85
N GLU A 59 8.59 -21.87 -16.26
CA GLU A 59 7.94 -23.15 -16.65
C GLU A 59 7.14 -23.05 -17.97
N HIS A 60 7.11 -21.89 -18.65
CA HIS A 60 6.31 -21.59 -19.85
C HIS A 60 4.79 -21.79 -19.66
N GLU A 61 4.34 -21.87 -18.41
CA GLU A 61 2.93 -22.01 -18.04
C GLU A 61 2.28 -20.69 -17.62
N PHE A 62 2.97 -19.56 -17.78
CA PHE A 62 2.44 -18.26 -17.39
C PHE A 62 1.20 -17.90 -18.21
N LYS A 63 0.05 -18.19 -17.63
CA LYS A 63 -1.28 -17.80 -18.08
C LYS A 63 -1.86 -16.87 -17.04
N THR A 64 -2.07 -15.62 -17.45
CA THR A 64 -2.74 -14.59 -16.64
C THR A 64 -4.12 -15.03 -16.14
N GLU A 65 -4.71 -16.03 -16.78
CA GLU A 65 -5.96 -16.70 -16.47
C GLU A 65 -5.95 -17.32 -15.08
N HIS A 66 -4.88 -17.99 -14.66
CA HIS A 66 -4.80 -18.58 -13.32
C HIS A 66 -4.77 -17.50 -12.23
N LEU A 67 -4.07 -16.39 -12.48
CA LEU A 67 -4.11 -15.22 -11.59
C LEU A 67 -5.51 -14.62 -11.56
N ARG A 68 -6.15 -14.49 -12.71
CA ARG A 68 -7.52 -13.97 -12.83
C ARG A 68 -8.52 -14.83 -12.05
N GLU A 69 -8.44 -16.14 -12.18
CA GLU A 69 -9.26 -17.09 -11.44
C GLU A 69 -9.01 -16.99 -9.92
N ALA A 70 -7.75 -16.92 -9.50
CA ALA A 70 -7.39 -16.79 -8.09
C ALA A 70 -7.95 -15.50 -7.47
N PHE A 71 -7.77 -14.35 -8.13
CA PHE A 71 -8.31 -13.07 -7.64
C PHE A 71 -9.83 -13.03 -7.69
N THR A 72 -10.45 -13.55 -8.75
CA THR A 72 -11.91 -13.63 -8.84
C THR A 72 -12.48 -14.49 -7.70
N GLY A 73 -11.89 -15.66 -7.45
CA GLY A 73 -12.29 -16.53 -6.34
C GLY A 73 -12.02 -15.92 -4.96
N ALA A 74 -10.92 -15.19 -4.79
CA ALA A 74 -10.59 -14.49 -3.55
C ALA A 74 -11.58 -13.35 -3.26
N HIS A 75 -11.92 -12.53 -4.25
CA HIS A 75 -12.88 -11.43 -4.09
C HIS A 75 -14.31 -11.92 -3.84
N GLN A 76 -14.69 -13.09 -4.35
CA GLN A 76 -16.00 -13.71 -4.10
C GLN A 76 -16.10 -14.37 -2.72
N ARG A 77 -14.99 -14.57 -2.01
CA ARG A 77 -15.00 -15.22 -0.70
C ARG A 77 -15.58 -14.27 0.36
N GLU A 78 -16.67 -14.72 1.00
CA GLU A 78 -17.22 -14.04 2.17
C GLU A 78 -16.30 -14.25 3.37
N ILE A 79 -15.77 -13.16 3.90
CA ILE A 79 -14.97 -13.13 5.14
C ILE A 79 -15.90 -12.69 6.27
N LYS A 80 -15.80 -13.30 7.44
CA LYS A 80 -16.53 -12.89 8.65
C LYS A 80 -15.53 -12.67 9.78
N ALA A 81 -14.71 -11.63 9.61
CA ALA A 81 -13.63 -11.31 10.54
C ALA A 81 -13.87 -9.94 11.17
N GLU A 82 -13.95 -9.91 12.50
CA GLU A 82 -13.90 -8.68 13.29
C GLU A 82 -12.44 -8.41 13.65
N ILE A 83 -11.89 -7.33 13.12
CA ILE A 83 -10.51 -6.90 13.31
C ILE A 83 -10.59 -5.60 14.10
N PHE A 84 -10.46 -5.69 15.43
CA PHE A 84 -10.76 -4.59 16.34
C PHE A 84 -12.17 -4.03 16.12
N ASP A 85 -12.30 -2.76 15.74
CA ASP A 85 -13.57 -2.08 15.45
C ASP A 85 -13.97 -2.15 13.97
N HIS A 86 -13.23 -2.90 13.14
CA HIS A 86 -13.48 -3.05 11.71
C HIS A 86 -13.98 -4.45 11.34
N PHE A 87 -15.15 -4.52 10.72
CA PHE A 87 -15.70 -5.76 10.18
C PHE A 87 -15.29 -5.95 8.72
N LYS A 88 -14.43 -6.96 8.46
CA LYS A 88 -13.96 -7.29 7.12
C LYS A 88 -14.83 -8.38 6.50
N SER A 89 -15.51 -8.02 5.40
CA SER A 89 -16.41 -8.91 4.68
C SER A 89 -15.83 -9.50 3.38
N HIS A 90 -14.83 -8.85 2.79
CA HIS A 90 -14.26 -9.24 1.49
C HIS A 90 -12.75 -8.96 1.42
N VAL A 91 -12.08 -9.63 0.47
CA VAL A 91 -10.70 -9.33 0.09
C VAL A 91 -10.68 -8.01 -0.69
N GLY A 92 -9.88 -7.05 -0.23
CA GLY A 92 -9.69 -5.75 -0.89
C GLY A 92 -8.36 -5.61 -1.62
N LEU A 93 -7.46 -6.60 -1.49
CA LEU A 93 -6.15 -6.60 -2.15
C LEU A 93 -6.32 -6.67 -3.66
N GLN A 94 -5.67 -5.77 -4.38
CA GLN A 94 -5.57 -5.79 -5.83
C GLN A 94 -4.10 -5.90 -6.26
N MET A 95 -3.88 -6.32 -7.50
CA MET A 95 -2.55 -6.32 -8.10
C MET A 95 -2.58 -6.05 -9.59
N TYR A 96 -1.46 -5.56 -10.11
CA TYR A 96 -1.17 -5.58 -11.54
C TYR A 96 0.25 -6.04 -11.81
N LEU A 97 0.44 -6.53 -13.03
CA LEU A 97 1.71 -6.99 -13.56
C LEU A 97 2.09 -6.13 -14.77
N THR A 98 3.36 -5.79 -14.89
CA THR A 98 3.91 -5.15 -16.09
C THR A 98 5.04 -5.97 -16.69
N ASP A 99 5.28 -5.80 -17.99
CA ASP A 99 6.50 -6.27 -18.65
C ASP A 99 7.72 -5.39 -18.29
N LYS A 100 8.91 -5.78 -18.74
CA LYS A 100 10.14 -4.99 -18.58
C LYS A 100 10.12 -3.57 -19.16
N ASN A 101 9.14 -3.25 -20.01
CA ASN A 101 8.96 -1.92 -20.58
C ASN A 101 7.95 -1.08 -19.77
N GLY A 102 7.31 -1.67 -18.75
CA GLY A 102 6.28 -1.04 -17.94
C GLY A 102 4.87 -1.11 -18.51
N ILE A 103 4.63 -1.95 -19.54
CA ILE A 103 3.29 -2.14 -20.11
C ILE A 103 2.52 -3.16 -19.26
N VAL A 104 1.30 -2.82 -18.86
CA VAL A 104 0.46 -3.69 -18.01
C VAL A 104 0.05 -4.95 -18.78
N LEU A 105 0.44 -6.11 -18.26
CA LEU A 105 0.10 -7.44 -18.80
C LEU A 105 -1.12 -8.06 -18.10
N PHE A 106 -1.37 -7.69 -16.84
CA PHE A 106 -2.50 -8.20 -16.06
C PHE A 106 -2.93 -7.15 -15.05
N ASP A 107 -4.25 -7.02 -14.86
CA ASP A 107 -4.87 -6.20 -13.81
C ASP A 107 -5.99 -7.01 -13.13
N SER A 108 -5.87 -7.20 -11.81
CA SER A 108 -6.82 -8.03 -11.05
C SER A 108 -8.21 -7.40 -10.99
N ASP A 109 -8.31 -6.10 -11.25
CA ASP A 109 -9.56 -5.33 -11.24
C ASP A 109 -10.27 -5.39 -12.60
N GLY A 110 -10.52 -6.63 -13.06
CA GLY A 110 -11.24 -6.91 -14.29
C GLY A 110 -10.46 -6.61 -15.57
N GLY A 111 -9.14 -6.45 -15.51
CA GLY A 111 -8.31 -6.20 -16.69
C GLY A 111 -8.42 -4.78 -17.25
N ARG A 112 -8.97 -3.82 -16.50
CA ARG A 112 -9.30 -2.47 -17.00
C ARG A 112 -8.09 -1.69 -17.48
N LYS A 113 -6.93 -1.97 -16.89
CA LYS A 113 -5.66 -1.27 -17.16
C LYS A 113 -4.71 -2.05 -18.07
N GLU A 114 -5.12 -3.20 -18.59
CA GLU A 114 -4.26 -4.03 -19.46
C GLU A 114 -3.90 -3.28 -20.75
N GLY A 115 -2.61 -3.28 -21.11
CA GLY A 115 -2.07 -2.53 -22.22
C GLY A 115 -1.71 -1.07 -21.93
N GLU A 116 -2.03 -0.53 -20.74
CA GLU A 116 -1.59 0.82 -20.35
C GLU A 116 -0.08 0.88 -20.09
N ASP A 117 0.53 2.03 -20.38
CA ASP A 117 1.96 2.28 -20.12
C ASP A 117 2.16 2.86 -18.71
N TYR A 118 2.66 2.03 -17.80
CA TYR A 118 2.98 2.38 -16.42
C TYR A 118 4.48 2.58 -16.18
N SER A 119 5.30 2.68 -17.23
CA SER A 119 6.76 2.90 -17.15
C SER A 119 7.17 4.14 -16.35
N GLN A 120 6.28 5.13 -16.24
CA GLN A 120 6.52 6.36 -15.46
C GLN A 120 5.88 6.36 -14.08
N LYS A 121 5.09 5.33 -13.72
CA LYS A 121 4.58 5.18 -12.34
C LYS A 121 5.76 4.93 -11.42
N ARG A 122 5.82 5.65 -10.29
CA ARG A 122 7.01 5.68 -9.42
C ARG A 122 7.38 4.30 -8.85
N ASP A 123 6.39 3.50 -8.49
CA ASP A 123 6.53 2.11 -8.09
C ASP A 123 7.18 1.26 -9.20
N VAL A 124 6.58 1.21 -10.40
CA VAL A 124 7.12 0.48 -11.56
C VAL A 124 8.51 0.94 -11.96
N LYS A 125 8.68 2.26 -12.18
CA LYS A 125 9.94 2.85 -12.64
C LYS A 125 11.09 2.55 -11.69
N ARG A 126 10.89 2.73 -10.38
CA ARG A 126 11.96 2.47 -9.41
C ARG A 126 12.29 0.99 -9.32
N THR A 127 11.29 0.11 -9.41
CA THR A 127 11.54 -1.33 -9.40
C THR A 127 12.28 -1.78 -10.64
N LEU A 128 11.94 -1.29 -11.83
CA LEU A 128 12.69 -1.55 -13.08
C LEU A 128 14.15 -1.04 -13.01
N ASP A 129 14.38 0.06 -12.27
CA ASP A 129 15.73 0.59 -11.98
C ASP A 129 16.49 -0.21 -10.89
N GLY A 130 15.94 -1.32 -10.41
CA GLY A 130 16.51 -2.15 -9.34
C GLY A 130 16.49 -1.50 -7.95
N LYS A 131 15.53 -0.61 -7.71
CA LYS A 131 15.34 0.11 -6.44
C LYS A 131 14.00 -0.23 -5.82
N TYR A 132 13.85 0.09 -4.54
CA TYR A 132 12.57 -0.03 -3.87
C TYR A 132 11.48 0.85 -4.52
N GLY A 133 10.47 0.21 -5.08
CA GLY A 133 9.33 0.82 -5.74
C GLY A 133 8.10 0.87 -4.85
N ALA A 134 7.74 2.08 -4.43
CA ALA A 134 6.50 2.35 -3.75
C ALA A 134 6.00 3.76 -4.08
N ARG A 135 4.68 3.92 -4.05
CA ARG A 135 4.02 5.23 -4.10
C ARG A 135 2.73 5.21 -3.31
N SER A 136 2.32 6.37 -2.83
CA SER A 136 0.93 6.61 -2.43
C SER A 136 0.30 7.53 -3.47
N SER A 137 -0.97 7.31 -3.78
CA SER A 137 -1.75 8.18 -4.67
C SER A 137 -3.15 8.32 -4.11
N ARG A 138 -3.66 9.54 -4.05
CA ARG A 138 -5.01 9.82 -3.58
C ARG A 138 -6.01 9.66 -4.72
N ALA A 139 -7.16 9.06 -4.44
CA ALA A 139 -8.27 9.06 -5.38
C ALA A 139 -8.94 10.44 -5.45
N GLU A 140 -8.97 11.17 -4.32
CA GLU A 140 -9.44 12.54 -4.21
C GLU A 140 -8.37 13.42 -3.55
N GLU A 141 -7.96 14.49 -4.22
CA GLU A 141 -6.78 15.30 -3.83
C GLU A 141 -6.94 15.91 -2.43
N ASP A 142 -8.17 16.29 -2.07
CA ASP A 142 -8.55 16.92 -0.81
C ASP A 142 -8.92 15.93 0.32
N ASP A 143 -9.08 14.62 0.02
CA ASP A 143 -9.39 13.62 1.03
C ASP A 143 -8.15 12.77 1.37
N SER A 144 -7.58 12.99 2.54
CA SER A 144 -6.45 12.20 3.05
C SER A 144 -6.83 10.72 3.28
N ALA A 145 -8.10 10.40 3.49
CA ALA A 145 -8.58 9.03 3.66
C ALA A 145 -8.70 8.27 2.32
N SER A 146 -8.61 8.96 1.18
CA SER A 146 -8.67 8.37 -0.16
C SER A 146 -7.31 7.87 -0.69
N SER A 147 -6.30 7.83 0.17
CA SER A 147 -4.92 7.43 -0.17
C SER A 147 -4.82 5.92 -0.44
N VAL A 148 -4.39 5.56 -1.64
CA VAL A 148 -4.06 4.19 -2.02
C VAL A 148 -2.54 4.04 -2.02
N LEU A 149 -2.05 3.02 -1.30
CA LEU A 149 -0.63 2.67 -1.27
C LEU A 149 -0.35 1.63 -2.36
N TYR A 150 0.81 1.74 -3.00
CA TYR A 150 1.29 0.84 -4.03
C TYR A 150 2.69 0.40 -3.64
N VAL A 151 2.90 -0.91 -3.59
CA VAL A 151 4.21 -1.51 -3.31
C VAL A 151 4.52 -2.51 -4.40
N ALA A 152 5.70 -2.37 -4.99
CA ALA A 152 6.13 -3.15 -6.14
C ALA A 152 7.34 -4.03 -5.82
N ALA A 153 7.35 -5.21 -6.44
CA ALA A 153 8.44 -6.16 -6.39
C ALA A 153 8.90 -6.54 -7.82
N PRO A 154 10.20 -6.71 -8.05
CA PRO A 154 10.72 -7.14 -9.33
C PRO A 154 10.38 -8.61 -9.58
N ILE A 155 10.19 -8.97 -10.84
CA ILE A 155 10.08 -10.38 -11.28
C ILE A 155 11.39 -10.75 -11.94
N GLY A 156 12.00 -11.86 -11.53
CA GLY A 156 13.33 -12.24 -11.98
C GLY A 156 14.43 -11.47 -11.25
N ASP A 157 15.49 -11.16 -11.98
CA ASP A 157 16.66 -10.47 -11.41
C ASP A 157 16.29 -9.07 -10.90
N SER A 158 16.46 -8.85 -9.58
CA SER A 158 16.25 -7.56 -8.94
C SER A 158 17.04 -6.40 -9.56
N ALA A 159 18.23 -6.65 -10.15
CA ALA A 159 19.04 -5.61 -10.78
C ALA A 159 18.56 -5.27 -12.20
N LYS A 160 17.85 -6.18 -12.85
CA LYS A 160 17.31 -6.03 -14.20
C LYS A 160 16.05 -6.88 -14.37
N PRO A 161 14.91 -6.43 -13.85
CA PRO A 161 13.71 -7.25 -13.79
C PRO A 161 13.13 -7.52 -15.19
N ASP A 162 12.53 -8.70 -15.36
CA ASP A 162 11.80 -9.07 -16.58
C ASP A 162 10.37 -8.48 -16.60
N GLY A 163 9.93 -7.99 -15.44
CA GLY A 163 8.67 -7.30 -15.21
C GLY A 163 8.55 -6.81 -13.78
N VAL A 164 7.43 -6.18 -13.46
CA VAL A 164 7.13 -5.68 -12.12
C VAL A 164 5.74 -6.10 -11.70
N LEU A 165 5.64 -6.68 -10.50
CA LEU A 165 4.38 -6.92 -9.81
C LEU A 165 4.14 -5.80 -8.80
N THR A 166 2.95 -5.20 -8.81
CA THR A 166 2.55 -4.19 -7.82
C THR A 166 1.25 -4.60 -7.17
N ILE A 167 1.17 -4.45 -5.85
CA ILE A 167 -0.06 -4.63 -5.07
C ILE A 167 -0.56 -3.30 -4.52
N LEU A 168 -1.88 -3.21 -4.30
CA LEU A 168 -2.59 -2.02 -3.81
C LEU A 168 -3.85 -2.38 -3.03
#